data_AF-A0A443I5F7-F1
#
_entry.id   AF-A0A443I5F7-F1
#
_cell.length_a   1.000
_cell.length_b   1.000
_cell.length_c   1.000
_cell.angle_alpha   90.00
_cell.angle_beta   90.00
_cell.angle_gamma   90.00
#
_symmetry.space_group_name_H-M   'P 1'
#
loop_
_entity.id
_entity.type
_entity.pdbx_description
1 polymer ?
#
loop_
_entity_poly.entity_id
_entity_poly.type
_entity_poly.pdbx_seq_one_letter_code
_entity_poly.pdbx_strand_id
1 'polypeptide(L)'
;MSRLSPLRAVLSRKYACSPLSTRQGPVWASTGRRLQSTSSESMLDWVQPAISDPKATSHSQTPTIPLRSSYSTSNLWNTKDPIRKITLNTEKIGRRDRTYPTFWLRDHCQCSECVHPDTKQRIVDTFSIPEDVDFIDVSYEEESTRIKWSDGHTGVYPYAFLKEHQFGSRRTPLNPLTFRPFESVKSDSKTFPTVSYDSVMENDQGVLEWIEQIHKWGFCFVKGVPIDPEKTKTLIERIAFIRPTHYGGFWDFTSDLTFKDTAYTSEFLGAHTDNTYFTDPSRLQLFHLLSHTHGEGGASLLVDGFKAAEVLLRENHQHAEILGCLQTPAHSSGNESVCIQPVYGTHVFHTIPRSRQLYMVRWNNYDRAPKSDWNLKQQKVWYDAARHWNEIIKRPEMEIWTQLEPGTALIFDNWRMLHGRSEFTGKRRMCGGYVNNDDFVSRHRLLKFGRERALNTLGVYPDPLDWPQEE
;
A
#
# COMPACT_ATOMS: atom_id res chain seq x y z
N MET A 1 -40.78 -43.80 7.76
CA MET A 1 -39.71 -43.62 8.76
C MET A 1 -38.40 -43.42 8.01
N SER A 2 -37.62 -42.35 8.08
CA SER A 2 -37.80 -40.93 8.41
C SER A 2 -36.56 -40.25 7.82
N ARG A 3 -36.78 -39.24 6.97
CA ARG A 3 -35.74 -38.41 6.34
C ARG A 3 -35.13 -37.47 7.38
N LEU A 4 -33.82 -37.21 7.30
CA LEU A 4 -33.21 -36.02 7.90
C LEU A 4 -32.30 -35.32 6.87
N SER A 5 -32.66 -34.06 6.62
CA SER A 5 -32.04 -33.11 5.69
C SER A 5 -30.78 -32.46 6.28
N PRO A 6 -29.81 -32.01 5.47
CA PRO A 6 -28.79 -31.08 5.92
C PRO A 6 -29.30 -29.63 5.78
N LEU A 7 -29.36 -28.92 6.91
CA LEU A 7 -29.63 -27.49 7.00
C LEU A 7 -28.49 -26.70 6.32
N ARG A 8 -28.79 -26.09 5.17
CA ARG A 8 -28.01 -24.99 4.60
C ARG A 8 -28.14 -23.78 5.51
N ALA A 9 -27.04 -23.38 6.17
CA ALA A 9 -26.93 -22.09 6.81
C ALA A 9 -26.88 -20.99 5.73
N VAL A 10 -28.03 -20.33 5.52
CA VAL A 10 -28.14 -19.09 4.74
C VAL A 10 -28.01 -17.92 5.70
N LEU A 11 -26.80 -17.47 6.02
CA LEU A 11 -26.56 -16.21 6.73
C LEU A 11 -25.14 -15.68 6.44
N SER A 12 -24.99 -14.81 5.44
CA SER A 12 -24.20 -13.56 5.52
C SER A 12 -24.25 -12.80 4.18
N ARG A 13 -25.34 -12.06 3.97
CA ARG A 13 -25.35 -10.91 3.06
C ARG A 13 -25.91 -9.70 3.80
N LYS A 14 -25.17 -9.25 4.80
CA LYS A 14 -25.24 -7.87 5.31
C LYS A 14 -23.79 -7.48 5.59
N TYR A 15 -23.43 -6.26 5.26
CA TYR A 15 -22.07 -5.68 5.39
C TYR A 15 -21.10 -5.99 4.23
N ALA A 16 -21.53 -5.72 3.00
CA ALA A 16 -20.58 -5.14 2.04
C ALA A 16 -20.28 -3.71 2.51
N CYS A 17 -19.00 -3.36 2.67
CA CYS A 17 -18.57 -1.99 3.00
C CYS A 17 -18.90 -1.08 1.80
N SER A 18 -20.12 -0.55 1.78
CA SER A 18 -20.48 0.60 0.94
C SER A 18 -20.03 1.89 1.64
N PRO A 19 -19.53 2.89 0.90
CA PRO A 19 -19.25 4.20 1.48
C PRO A 19 -20.58 4.81 1.96
N LEU A 20 -20.76 4.88 3.28
CA LEU A 20 -21.93 5.53 3.89
C LEU A 20 -21.73 7.04 3.78
N SER A 21 -22.54 7.71 2.94
CA SER A 21 -22.51 9.17 2.82
C SER A 21 -22.99 9.82 4.11
N THR A 22 -22.12 10.60 4.75
CA THR A 22 -22.50 11.46 5.88
C THR A 22 -23.34 12.64 5.37
N ARG A 23 -24.64 12.65 5.67
CA ARG A 23 -25.44 13.88 5.64
C ARG A 23 -25.31 14.57 7.00
N GLN A 24 -24.50 15.61 7.09
CA GLN A 24 -24.55 16.56 8.20
C GLN A 24 -25.40 17.77 7.78
N GLY A 25 -26.50 18.01 8.49
CA GLY A 25 -27.21 19.30 8.46
C GLY A 25 -26.66 20.19 9.59
N PRO A 26 -26.63 21.52 9.43
CA PRO A 26 -26.10 22.41 10.45
C PRO A 26 -27.11 22.57 11.59
N VAL A 27 -26.69 22.22 12.81
CA VAL A 27 -27.40 22.61 14.03
C VAL A 27 -26.70 23.85 14.59
N TRP A 28 -27.34 25.00 14.42
CA TRP A 28 -26.99 26.22 15.12
C TRP A 28 -27.54 26.14 16.56
N ALA A 29 -26.65 26.21 17.55
CA ALA A 29 -27.04 26.43 18.94
C ALA A 29 -26.36 27.70 19.45
N SER A 30 -27.15 28.77 19.46
CA SER A 30 -26.85 30.03 20.14
C SER A 30 -27.11 29.89 21.63
N THR A 31 -26.11 30.11 22.48
CA THR A 31 -26.33 30.47 23.87
C THR A 31 -25.36 31.58 24.26
N GLY A 32 -25.92 32.79 24.42
CA GLY A 32 -25.20 33.94 24.93
C GLY A 32 -25.02 33.85 26.45
N ARG A 33 -23.87 34.34 26.93
CA ARG A 33 -23.72 34.89 28.27
C ARG A 33 -22.72 36.03 28.24
N ARG A 34 -23.21 37.22 28.63
CA ARG A 34 -22.42 38.43 28.90
C ARG A 34 -21.53 38.22 30.12
N LEU A 35 -20.29 38.69 30.03
CA LEU A 35 -19.50 39.17 31.16
C LEU A 35 -18.84 40.50 30.71
N GLN A 36 -18.96 41.53 31.54
CA GLN A 36 -18.47 42.89 31.29
C GLN A 36 -17.06 43.09 31.84
N SER A 37 -16.21 43.64 30.97
CA SER A 37 -15.16 44.69 31.12
C SER A 37 -14.21 44.73 32.32
N THR A 38 -12.92 44.93 32.02
CA THR A 38 -12.17 46.21 32.23
C THR A 38 -10.91 46.33 31.34
N SER A 39 -10.71 47.53 30.77
CA SER A 39 -9.47 48.28 30.34
C SER A 39 -8.31 47.54 29.64
N SER A 40 -7.70 48.00 28.53
CA SER A 40 -7.21 49.35 28.17
C SER A 40 -6.78 49.41 26.68
N GLU A 41 -6.47 50.62 26.23
CA GLU A 41 -6.38 51.21 24.89
C GLU A 41 -5.34 50.65 23.89
N SER A 42 -5.65 50.67 22.58
CA SER A 42 -5.05 51.62 21.62
C SER A 42 -5.63 51.46 20.20
N MET A 43 -5.89 52.60 19.57
CA MET A 43 -6.45 52.80 18.23
C MET A 43 -5.42 52.51 17.13
N LEU A 44 -5.88 52.02 15.98
CA LEU A 44 -5.39 52.43 14.66
C LEU A 44 -6.52 52.28 13.63
N ASP A 45 -6.89 53.43 13.05
CA ASP A 45 -7.99 53.67 12.12
C ASP A 45 -7.84 52.97 10.77
N TRP A 46 -8.93 52.40 10.24
CA TRP A 46 -9.14 52.26 8.80
C TRP A 46 -10.64 52.40 8.42
N VAL A 47 -10.97 53.57 7.86
CA VAL A 47 -11.92 53.86 6.76
C VAL A 47 -13.24 53.07 6.69
N GLN A 48 -14.35 53.76 6.99
CA GLN A 48 -15.71 53.39 6.54
C GLN A 48 -16.00 53.98 5.15
N PRO A 49 -16.80 53.28 4.32
CA PRO A 49 -17.95 53.99 3.77
C PRO A 49 -19.27 53.19 3.76
N ALA A 50 -20.31 53.92 4.12
CA ALA A 50 -21.71 53.87 3.66
C ALA A 50 -22.47 52.53 3.73
N ILE A 51 -23.37 52.46 4.71
CA ILE A 51 -24.50 51.54 4.75
C ILE A 51 -25.52 51.98 3.69
N SER A 52 -25.69 51.17 2.66
CA SER A 52 -26.83 51.24 1.73
C SER A 52 -27.63 49.94 1.78
N ASP A 53 -28.94 50.07 1.89
CA ASP A 53 -30.01 49.05 1.90
C ASP A 53 -29.71 47.67 1.29
N PRO A 54 -29.97 46.56 2.00
CA PRO A 54 -30.09 45.24 1.38
C PRO A 54 -31.57 44.95 1.05
N LYS A 55 -32.06 45.48 -0.07
CA LYS A 55 -33.17 44.86 -0.82
C LYS A 55 -32.66 44.45 -2.20
N ALA A 56 -31.89 43.36 -2.22
CA ALA A 56 -31.60 42.62 -3.44
C ALA A 56 -31.61 41.13 -3.13
N THR A 57 -32.77 40.51 -3.33
CA THR A 57 -32.94 39.08 -3.47
C THR A 57 -32.12 38.60 -4.67
N SER A 58 -30.94 38.04 -4.43
CA SER A 58 -30.26 37.18 -5.41
C SER A 58 -30.19 35.76 -4.85
N HIS A 59 -31.14 34.94 -5.27
CA HIS A 59 -31.04 33.48 -5.11
C HIS A 59 -29.99 32.97 -6.09
N SER A 60 -28.71 33.08 -5.72
CA SER A 60 -27.65 32.24 -6.29
C SER A 60 -27.84 30.83 -5.76
N GLN A 61 -28.76 30.07 -6.36
CA GLN A 61 -28.78 28.63 -6.22
C GLN A 61 -27.55 28.09 -6.96
N THR A 62 -26.42 27.95 -6.28
CA THR A 62 -25.40 27.01 -6.72
C THR A 62 -26.10 25.66 -6.87
N PRO A 63 -26.12 25.04 -8.07
CA PRO A 63 -26.77 23.76 -8.26
C PRO A 63 -26.03 22.73 -7.41
N THR A 64 -26.62 22.37 -6.27
CA THR A 64 -26.20 21.22 -5.49
C THR A 64 -26.52 19.99 -6.34
N ILE A 65 -25.52 19.45 -7.02
CA ILE A 65 -25.64 18.15 -7.68
C ILE A 65 -25.93 17.14 -6.56
N PRO A 66 -27.12 16.52 -6.51
CA PRO A 66 -27.42 15.56 -5.48
C PRO A 66 -26.49 14.35 -5.65
N LEU A 67 -25.65 14.09 -4.65
CA LEU A 67 -24.91 12.83 -4.54
C LEU A 67 -25.94 11.69 -4.58
N ARG A 68 -26.04 11.01 -5.73
CA ARG A 68 -26.89 9.83 -5.89
C ARG A 68 -26.42 8.77 -4.89
N SER A 69 -27.19 8.58 -3.82
CA SER A 69 -27.00 7.48 -2.88
C SER A 69 -27.30 6.17 -3.62
N SER A 70 -26.30 5.31 -3.74
CA SER A 70 -26.32 4.00 -4.40
C SER A 70 -26.50 4.03 -5.93
N TYR A 71 -25.38 4.05 -6.66
CA TYR A 71 -25.37 3.52 -8.02
C TYR A 71 -25.53 2.00 -7.92
N SER A 72 -26.62 1.46 -8.48
CA SER A 72 -26.58 0.05 -8.90
C SER A 72 -25.52 -0.04 -9.99
N THR A 73 -24.38 -0.62 -9.67
CA THR A 73 -23.24 -0.73 -10.61
C THR A 73 -23.64 -1.48 -11.88
N SER A 74 -24.72 -2.27 -11.87
CA SER A 74 -25.22 -3.00 -13.04
C SER A 74 -25.57 -2.10 -14.23
N ASN A 75 -26.04 -0.88 -14.00
CA ASN A 75 -26.48 0.00 -15.08
C ASN A 75 -25.35 0.90 -15.62
N LEU A 76 -24.18 0.94 -14.94
CA LEU A 76 -23.03 1.73 -15.39
C LEU A 76 -22.32 1.10 -16.61
N TRP A 77 -22.46 -0.22 -16.79
CA TRP A 77 -21.73 -0.99 -17.80
C TRP A 77 -22.61 -1.43 -18.97
N ASN A 78 -23.90 -1.06 -18.96
CA ASN A 78 -24.85 -1.42 -20.01
C ASN A 78 -24.64 -0.50 -21.23
N THR A 79 -23.95 -1.01 -22.23
CA THR A 79 -23.94 -0.44 -23.58
C THR A 79 -25.02 -1.08 -24.43
N LYS A 80 -25.69 -0.28 -25.29
CA LYS A 80 -26.66 -0.78 -26.27
C LYS A 80 -25.97 -1.32 -27.53
N ASP A 81 -24.73 -0.91 -27.78
CA ASP A 81 -24.02 -1.25 -28.99
C ASP A 81 -23.25 -2.57 -28.82
N PRO A 82 -23.24 -3.44 -29.85
CA PRO A 82 -22.48 -4.68 -29.80
C PRO A 82 -20.98 -4.39 -29.71
N ILE A 83 -20.30 -5.09 -28.80
CA ILE A 83 -18.84 -4.99 -28.67
C ILE A 83 -18.19 -5.67 -29.87
N ARG A 84 -17.56 -4.88 -30.75
CA ARG A 84 -16.71 -5.38 -31.84
C ARG A 84 -15.50 -6.10 -31.25
N LYS A 85 -15.21 -7.29 -31.77
CA LYS A 85 -14.18 -8.18 -31.24
C LYS A 85 -13.49 -8.95 -32.35
N ILE A 86 -12.21 -9.22 -32.14
CA ILE A 86 -11.38 -10.06 -33.01
C ILE A 86 -10.96 -11.30 -32.22
N THR A 87 -11.05 -12.47 -32.85
CA THR A 87 -10.52 -13.72 -32.32
C THR A 87 -9.27 -14.07 -33.11
N LEU A 88 -8.13 -14.11 -32.45
CA LEU A 88 -6.85 -14.49 -33.05
C LEU A 88 -6.61 -15.98 -32.83
N ASN A 89 -6.11 -16.69 -33.85
CA ASN A 89 -5.68 -18.10 -33.78
C ASN A 89 -4.42 -18.24 -32.91
N THR A 90 -4.30 -19.37 -32.22
CA THR A 90 -3.58 -19.48 -30.95
C THR A 90 -2.49 -20.52 -30.85
N GLU A 91 -2.18 -21.30 -31.88
CA GLU A 91 -1.05 -22.23 -31.80
C GLU A 91 0.28 -21.54 -31.37
N LYS A 92 0.43 -20.23 -31.68
CA LYS A 92 1.56 -19.39 -31.25
C LYS A 92 1.32 -18.52 -30.00
N ILE A 93 0.09 -18.41 -29.50
CA ILE A 93 -0.31 -17.53 -28.36
C ILE A 93 -0.74 -18.35 -27.12
N GLY A 94 -0.92 -19.67 -27.26
CA GLY A 94 -1.31 -20.63 -26.22
C GLY A 94 -2.38 -21.63 -26.69
N ARG A 95 -2.73 -22.66 -25.92
CA ARG A 95 -3.60 -23.77 -26.39
C ARG A 95 -5.08 -23.44 -26.69
N ARG A 96 -5.51 -22.17 -26.74
CA ARG A 96 -6.92 -21.76 -26.92
C ARG A 96 -7.05 -20.40 -27.58
N ASP A 97 -8.01 -20.28 -28.50
CA ASP A 97 -8.40 -19.03 -29.17
C ASP A 97 -8.64 -17.87 -28.21
N ARG A 98 -8.14 -16.69 -28.59
CA ARG A 98 -8.16 -15.49 -27.74
C ARG A 98 -8.92 -14.37 -28.41
N THR A 99 -9.83 -13.77 -27.65
CA THR A 99 -10.71 -12.71 -28.13
C THR A 99 -10.37 -11.37 -27.48
N TYR A 100 -10.25 -10.33 -28.30
CA TYR A 100 -9.92 -8.96 -27.86
C TYR A 100 -10.96 -7.98 -28.41
N PRO A 101 -11.33 -6.92 -27.67
CA PRO A 101 -12.08 -5.80 -28.24
C PRO A 101 -11.24 -5.12 -29.33
N THR A 102 -11.84 -4.83 -30.49
CA THR A 102 -11.11 -4.29 -31.66
C THR A 102 -10.49 -2.94 -31.34
N PHE A 103 -11.28 -2.01 -30.79
CA PHE A 103 -10.80 -0.68 -30.42
C PHE A 103 -9.64 -0.74 -29.42
N TRP A 104 -9.76 -1.60 -28.39
CA TRP A 104 -8.69 -1.77 -27.41
C TRP A 104 -7.41 -2.26 -28.08
N LEU A 105 -7.51 -3.26 -28.95
CA LEU A 105 -6.35 -3.83 -29.62
C LEU A 105 -5.70 -2.79 -30.55
N ARG A 106 -6.49 -1.98 -31.27
CA ARG A 106 -5.97 -0.87 -32.08
C ARG A 106 -5.27 0.20 -31.24
N ASP A 107 -5.86 0.59 -30.12
CA ASP A 107 -5.30 1.58 -29.17
C ASP A 107 -4.00 1.11 -28.50
N HIS A 108 -3.79 -0.21 -28.42
CA HIS A 108 -2.63 -0.81 -27.77
C HIS A 108 -1.70 -1.51 -28.79
N CYS A 109 -1.63 -1.01 -30.02
CA CYS A 109 -0.63 -1.41 -31.00
C CYS A 109 0.80 -1.21 -30.44
N GLN A 110 1.70 -2.16 -30.71
CA GLN A 110 3.08 -2.15 -30.20
C GLN A 110 4.12 -1.70 -31.26
N CYS A 111 3.68 -1.15 -32.40
CA CYS A 111 4.60 -0.62 -33.40
C CYS A 111 5.23 0.72 -32.94
N SER A 112 6.34 1.11 -33.59
CA SER A 112 7.07 2.35 -33.26
C SER A 112 6.30 3.64 -33.50
N GLU A 113 5.22 3.60 -34.29
CA GLU A 113 4.32 4.75 -34.48
C GLU A 113 3.33 4.92 -33.31
N CYS A 114 3.01 3.83 -32.60
CA CYS A 114 2.03 3.83 -31.52
C CYS A 114 2.69 3.86 -30.13
N VAL A 115 3.93 3.36 -30.02
CA VAL A 115 4.72 3.32 -28.79
C VAL A 115 6.15 3.76 -29.09
N HIS A 116 6.65 4.72 -28.32
CA HIS A 116 8.01 5.22 -28.49
C HIS A 116 9.03 4.11 -28.18
N PRO A 117 10.01 3.83 -29.07
CA PRO A 117 10.93 2.70 -28.91
C PRO A 117 11.77 2.78 -27.64
N ASP A 118 12.21 3.97 -27.23
CA ASP A 118 13.04 4.13 -26.02
C ASP A 118 12.25 4.29 -24.73
N THR A 119 11.33 5.26 -24.68
CA THR A 119 10.57 5.59 -23.45
C THR A 119 9.50 4.55 -23.12
N LYS A 120 9.11 3.72 -24.11
CA LYS A 120 7.97 2.79 -24.03
C LYS A 120 6.64 3.48 -23.70
N GLN A 121 6.57 4.80 -23.89
CA GLN A 121 5.36 5.58 -23.71
C GLN A 121 4.49 5.53 -24.96
N ARG A 122 3.17 5.66 -24.76
CA ARG A 122 2.19 5.74 -25.83
C ARG A 122 2.42 7.01 -26.66
N ILE A 123 2.45 6.86 -27.98
CA ILE A 123 2.40 7.94 -28.97
C ILE A 123 1.00 8.08 -29.55
N VAL A 124 0.31 6.95 -29.76
CA VAL A 124 -1.04 6.96 -30.35
C VAL A 124 -2.00 7.83 -29.54
N ASP A 125 -2.65 8.77 -30.21
CA ASP A 125 -3.78 9.50 -29.67
C ASP A 125 -5.02 8.60 -29.76
N THR A 126 -5.42 8.04 -28.62
CA THR A 126 -6.60 7.18 -28.48
C THR A 126 -7.85 7.80 -29.11
N PHE A 127 -8.00 9.12 -29.04
CA PHE A 127 -9.19 9.82 -29.50
C PHE A 127 -9.14 10.21 -30.98
N SER A 128 -8.00 10.01 -31.65
CA SER A 128 -7.88 10.09 -33.10
C SER A 128 -8.30 8.80 -33.81
N ILE A 129 -8.40 7.69 -33.07
CA ILE A 129 -8.86 6.40 -33.59
C ILE A 129 -10.38 6.46 -33.81
N PRO A 130 -10.90 6.13 -35.00
CA PRO A 130 -12.34 6.09 -35.25
C PRO A 130 -13.06 5.14 -34.27
N GLU A 131 -14.19 5.57 -33.72
CA GLU A 131 -14.98 4.76 -32.77
C GLU A 131 -15.41 3.41 -33.35
N ASP A 132 -15.63 3.36 -34.67
CA ASP A 132 -16.04 2.18 -35.42
C ASP A 132 -14.88 1.40 -36.05
N VAL A 133 -13.64 1.67 -35.63
CA VAL A 133 -12.44 0.99 -36.15
C VAL A 133 -12.58 -0.53 -36.05
N ASP A 134 -12.24 -1.20 -37.14
CA ASP A 134 -12.32 -2.65 -37.27
C ASP A 134 -11.13 -3.20 -38.05
N PHE A 135 -10.88 -4.50 -37.91
CA PHE A 135 -9.82 -5.16 -38.65
C PHE A 135 -10.28 -5.49 -40.08
N ILE A 136 -9.38 -5.33 -41.05
CA ILE A 136 -9.58 -5.72 -42.45
C ILE A 136 -8.95 -7.09 -42.69
N ASP A 137 -7.75 -7.31 -42.17
CA ASP A 137 -6.90 -8.46 -42.50
C ASP A 137 -5.96 -8.79 -41.34
N VAL A 138 -5.63 -10.07 -41.18
CA VAL A 138 -4.79 -10.60 -40.10
C VAL A 138 -3.74 -11.50 -40.71
N SER A 139 -2.47 -11.21 -40.42
CA SER A 139 -1.33 -12.03 -40.84
C SER A 139 -0.52 -12.50 -39.63
N TYR A 140 -0.13 -13.77 -39.65
CA TYR A 140 0.60 -14.42 -38.56
C TYR A 140 2.07 -14.57 -38.95
N GLU A 141 2.95 -14.00 -38.14
CA GLU A 141 4.40 -14.08 -38.31
C GLU A 141 5.00 -15.06 -37.30
N GLU A 142 6.32 -15.08 -37.13
CA GLU A 142 7.00 -15.98 -36.19
C GLU A 142 6.74 -15.62 -34.74
N GLU A 143 6.89 -14.34 -34.37
CA GLU A 143 6.81 -13.85 -32.98
C GLU A 143 5.65 -12.87 -32.74
N SER A 144 4.92 -12.50 -33.80
CA SER A 144 3.84 -11.50 -33.75
C SER A 144 2.71 -11.78 -34.73
N THR A 145 1.57 -11.12 -34.49
CA THR A 145 0.52 -10.95 -35.49
C THR A 145 0.52 -9.51 -35.99
N ARG A 146 0.34 -9.32 -37.29
CA ARG A 146 0.04 -8.02 -37.89
C ARG A 146 -1.43 -7.92 -38.25
N ILE A 147 -2.03 -6.77 -37.96
CA ILE A 147 -3.44 -6.50 -38.23
C ILE A 147 -3.53 -5.23 -39.06
N LYS A 148 -4.19 -5.31 -40.22
CA LYS A 148 -4.56 -4.12 -40.99
C LYS A 148 -5.90 -3.61 -40.47
N TRP A 149 -5.97 -2.33 -40.18
CA TRP A 149 -7.13 -1.66 -39.59
C TRP A 149 -7.85 -0.79 -40.62
N SER A 150 -9.14 -0.54 -40.39
CA SER A 150 -10.00 0.26 -41.28
C SER A 150 -9.61 1.74 -41.36
N ASP A 151 -8.82 2.23 -40.40
CA ASP A 151 -8.22 3.57 -40.41
C ASP A 151 -6.95 3.66 -41.29
N GLY A 152 -6.58 2.58 -41.96
CA GLY A 152 -5.39 2.48 -42.80
C GLY A 152 -4.11 2.11 -42.03
N HIS A 153 -4.15 1.98 -40.70
CA HIS A 153 -3.00 1.60 -39.89
C HIS A 153 -2.70 0.09 -40.01
N THR A 154 -1.42 -0.28 -39.95
CA THR A 154 -1.00 -1.68 -39.81
C THR A 154 -0.32 -1.87 -38.46
N GLY A 155 -1.04 -2.49 -37.53
CA GLY A 155 -0.56 -2.71 -36.18
C GLY A 155 0.29 -3.98 -36.04
N VAL A 156 1.21 -3.97 -35.08
CA VAL A 156 2.06 -5.11 -34.72
C VAL A 156 1.77 -5.53 -33.28
N TYR A 157 1.60 -6.84 -33.06
CA TYR A 157 1.21 -7.42 -31.78
C TYR A 157 2.07 -8.64 -31.46
N PRO A 158 3.13 -8.48 -30.66
CA PRO A 158 3.93 -9.61 -30.17
C PRO A 158 3.06 -10.63 -29.43
N TYR A 159 3.36 -11.92 -29.62
CA TYR A 159 2.60 -12.98 -28.96
C TYR A 159 2.73 -12.94 -27.43
N ALA A 160 3.88 -12.51 -26.90
CA ALA A 160 4.07 -12.31 -25.46
C ALA A 160 3.11 -11.24 -24.90
N PHE A 161 2.97 -10.10 -25.57
CA PHE A 161 2.00 -9.07 -25.19
C PHE A 161 0.55 -9.59 -25.24
N LEU A 162 0.17 -10.24 -26.34
CA LEU A 162 -1.18 -10.84 -26.46
C LEU A 162 -1.41 -11.90 -25.37
N LYS A 163 -0.37 -12.64 -24.98
CA LYS A 163 -0.44 -13.69 -23.95
C LYS A 163 -0.88 -13.12 -22.60
N GLU A 164 -0.32 -11.98 -22.21
CA GLU A 164 -0.51 -11.37 -20.89
C GLU A 164 -1.81 -10.56 -20.79
N HIS A 165 -2.24 -9.91 -21.87
CA HIS A 165 -3.37 -8.97 -21.86
C HIS A 165 -4.73 -9.61 -22.21
N GLN A 166 -5.13 -10.63 -21.46
CA GLN A 166 -6.37 -11.37 -21.72
C GLN A 166 -7.65 -10.70 -21.17
N PHE A 167 -8.72 -10.74 -21.98
CA PHE A 167 -10.06 -10.32 -21.58
C PHE A 167 -10.91 -11.54 -21.17
N GLY A 168 -11.37 -11.57 -19.92
CA GLY A 168 -12.30 -12.61 -19.48
C GLY A 168 -12.14 -13.00 -18.02
N SER A 169 -13.18 -12.69 -17.24
CA SER A 169 -13.55 -13.26 -15.93
C SER A 169 -12.43 -13.87 -15.06
N ARG A 170 -11.48 -13.05 -14.59
CA ARG A 170 -11.12 -13.15 -13.16
C ARG A 170 -12.18 -12.41 -12.37
N ARG A 171 -13.37 -13.02 -12.28
CA ARG A 171 -14.27 -12.81 -11.15
C ARG A 171 -13.54 -13.43 -9.97
N THR A 172 -12.69 -12.64 -9.31
CA THR A 172 -12.37 -12.99 -7.94
C THR A 172 -13.70 -12.85 -7.22
N PRO A 173 -14.24 -13.93 -6.61
CA PRO A 173 -15.34 -13.73 -5.68
C PRO A 173 -14.89 -12.68 -4.66
N LEU A 174 -15.84 -12.00 -4.02
CA LEU A 174 -15.56 -11.32 -2.75
C LEU A 174 -15.19 -12.41 -1.73
N ASN A 175 -13.99 -12.95 -1.86
CA ASN A 175 -13.42 -13.93 -0.96
C ASN A 175 -13.23 -13.26 0.41
N PRO A 176 -13.20 -14.02 1.50
CA PRO A 176 -12.68 -13.51 2.77
C PRO A 176 -11.28 -12.91 2.57
N LEU A 177 -10.80 -12.14 3.54
CA LEU A 177 -9.43 -11.62 3.58
C LEU A 177 -8.43 -12.71 3.14
N THR A 178 -7.67 -12.48 2.07
CA THR A 178 -6.65 -13.42 1.56
C THR A 178 -5.25 -12.86 1.80
N PHE A 179 -4.22 -13.66 1.54
CA PHE A 179 -2.83 -13.28 1.70
C PHE A 179 -2.05 -13.66 0.44
N ARG A 180 -1.01 -12.89 0.10
CA ARG A 180 -0.01 -13.34 -0.87
C ARG A 180 0.75 -14.53 -0.27
N PRO A 181 1.41 -15.40 -1.07
CA PRO A 181 2.31 -16.40 -0.51
C PRO A 181 3.37 -15.75 0.39
N PHE A 182 3.48 -16.25 1.62
CA PHE A 182 4.46 -15.81 2.61
C PHE A 182 4.84 -16.96 3.52
N GLU A 183 6.02 -16.88 4.13
CA GLU A 183 6.42 -17.76 5.23
C GLU A 183 6.75 -16.93 6.47
N SER A 184 6.50 -17.49 7.64
CA SER A 184 6.73 -16.82 8.92
C SER A 184 7.75 -17.60 9.73
N VAL A 185 8.72 -16.91 10.30
CA VAL A 185 9.70 -17.53 11.19
C VAL A 185 9.05 -17.80 12.54
N LYS A 186 9.28 -19.00 13.10
CA LYS A 186 8.79 -19.35 14.44
C LYS A 186 9.58 -18.60 15.52
N SER A 187 8.95 -18.24 16.63
CA SER A 187 9.60 -17.51 17.73
C SER A 187 10.77 -18.26 18.35
N ASP A 188 10.77 -19.59 18.32
CA ASP A 188 11.85 -20.45 18.84
C ASP A 188 12.98 -20.71 17.83
N SER A 189 12.88 -20.19 16.61
CA SER A 189 13.87 -20.40 15.55
C SER A 189 15.25 -19.88 15.95
N LYS A 190 16.28 -20.63 15.60
CA LYS A 190 17.70 -20.24 15.74
C LYS A 190 18.32 -19.77 14.42
N THR A 191 17.60 -19.93 13.32
CA THR A 191 18.03 -19.55 11.98
C THR A 191 17.08 -18.51 11.44
N PHE A 192 17.63 -17.41 10.93
CA PHE A 192 16.89 -16.30 10.37
C PHE A 192 17.28 -16.08 8.92
N PRO A 193 16.38 -15.55 8.07
CA PRO A 193 16.72 -15.15 6.70
C PRO A 193 17.93 -14.23 6.72
N THR A 194 19.04 -14.66 6.14
CA THR A 194 20.33 -13.98 6.22
C THR A 194 21.06 -14.05 4.89
N VAL A 195 21.68 -12.95 4.48
CA VAL A 195 22.63 -12.86 3.36
C VAL A 195 23.95 -12.23 3.83
N SER A 196 25.03 -12.41 3.08
CA SER A 196 26.30 -11.71 3.37
C SER A 196 26.34 -10.35 2.68
N TYR A 197 26.99 -9.37 3.32
CA TYR A 197 27.26 -8.05 2.73
C TYR A 197 27.99 -8.19 1.40
N ASP A 198 29.04 -9.03 1.35
CA ASP A 198 29.85 -9.22 0.15
C ASP A 198 29.02 -9.72 -1.04
N SER A 199 28.11 -10.69 -0.84
CA SER A 199 27.22 -11.19 -1.90
C SER A 199 26.31 -10.09 -2.44
N VAL A 200 25.67 -9.32 -1.54
CA VAL A 200 24.81 -8.20 -1.95
C VAL A 200 25.61 -7.14 -2.69
N MET A 201 26.84 -6.87 -2.25
CA MET A 201 27.69 -5.85 -2.84
C MET A 201 28.35 -6.30 -4.15
N GLU A 202 28.47 -7.59 -4.41
CA GLU A 202 29.13 -8.13 -5.60
C GLU A 202 28.32 -7.89 -6.89
N ASN A 203 27.03 -8.26 -6.91
CA ASN A 203 26.24 -8.24 -8.14
C ASN A 203 24.72 -8.20 -7.89
N ASP A 204 23.95 -8.13 -8.98
CA ASP A 204 22.47 -8.04 -8.94
C ASP A 204 21.79 -9.35 -8.52
N GLN A 205 22.47 -10.50 -8.63
CA GLN A 205 21.95 -11.78 -8.14
C GLN A 205 21.91 -11.79 -6.60
N GLY A 206 22.96 -11.30 -5.94
CA GLY A 206 22.97 -11.15 -4.48
C GLY A 206 21.90 -10.17 -3.97
N VAL A 207 21.60 -9.10 -4.74
CA VAL A 207 20.49 -8.19 -4.42
C VAL A 207 19.13 -8.88 -4.60
N LEU A 208 18.95 -9.68 -5.65
CA LEU A 208 17.73 -10.44 -5.86
C LEU A 208 17.49 -11.42 -4.70
N GLU A 209 18.49 -12.20 -4.32
CA GLU A 209 18.41 -13.13 -3.18
C GLU A 209 17.99 -12.40 -1.90
N TRP A 210 18.60 -11.24 -1.64
CA TRP A 210 18.25 -10.41 -0.48
C TRP A 210 16.79 -9.94 -0.52
N ILE A 211 16.33 -9.40 -1.65
CA ILE A 211 14.94 -8.95 -1.84
C ILE A 211 13.94 -10.11 -1.72
N GLU A 212 14.27 -11.29 -2.26
CA GLU A 212 13.41 -12.47 -2.16
C GLU A 212 13.25 -12.95 -0.72
N GLN A 213 14.31 -12.88 0.09
CA GLN A 213 14.21 -13.16 1.52
C GLN A 213 13.27 -12.19 2.23
N ILE A 214 13.40 -10.88 1.97
CA ILE A 214 12.49 -9.86 2.53
C ILE A 214 11.05 -10.12 2.07
N HIS A 215 10.85 -10.41 0.79
CA HIS A 215 9.52 -10.66 0.26
C HIS A 215 8.89 -11.90 0.90
N LYS A 216 9.63 -13.01 0.98
CA LYS A 216 9.18 -14.30 1.51
C LYS A 216 8.91 -14.24 3.02
N TRP A 217 9.88 -13.77 3.79
CA TRP A 217 9.87 -13.82 5.27
C TRP A 217 9.42 -12.52 5.94
N GLY A 218 9.37 -11.42 5.19
CA GLY A 218 9.07 -10.08 5.71
C GLY A 218 10.31 -9.34 6.21
N PHE A 219 11.44 -10.01 6.41
CA PHE A 219 12.69 -9.39 6.86
C PHE A 219 13.91 -10.20 6.42
N CYS A 220 15.09 -9.59 6.50
CA CYS A 220 16.36 -10.26 6.28
C CYS A 220 17.50 -9.58 7.04
N PHE A 221 18.43 -10.36 7.58
CA PHE A 221 19.70 -9.87 8.09
C PHE A 221 20.75 -9.82 6.99
N VAL A 222 21.59 -8.79 7.02
CA VAL A 222 22.82 -8.71 6.23
C VAL A 222 23.99 -8.75 7.20
N LYS A 223 24.81 -9.81 7.12
CA LYS A 223 25.99 -10.00 7.99
C LYS A 223 27.28 -9.56 7.31
N GLY A 224 28.21 -9.07 8.11
CA GLY A 224 29.53 -8.62 7.63
C GLY A 224 29.50 -7.22 7.04
N VAL A 225 28.48 -6.41 7.37
CA VAL A 225 28.46 -5.00 6.98
C VAL A 225 29.58 -4.30 7.75
N PRO A 226 30.47 -3.52 7.10
CA PRO A 226 31.45 -2.74 7.84
C PRO A 226 30.75 -1.78 8.81
N ILE A 227 31.32 -1.58 10.01
CA ILE A 227 30.79 -0.69 11.04
C ILE A 227 31.01 0.79 10.63
N ASP A 228 30.29 1.20 9.59
CA ASP A 228 30.40 2.48 8.92
C ASP A 228 29.02 2.87 8.35
N PRO A 229 28.45 4.03 8.77
CA PRO A 229 27.21 4.55 8.22
C PRO A 229 27.19 4.63 6.68
N GLU A 230 28.28 5.04 6.04
CA GLU A 230 28.33 5.19 4.58
C GLU A 230 28.29 3.83 3.86
N LYS A 231 28.87 2.79 4.46
CA LYS A 231 28.77 1.41 3.93
C LYS A 231 27.35 0.86 4.05
N THR A 232 26.63 1.28 5.08
CA THR A 232 25.22 0.94 5.28
C THR A 232 24.32 1.68 4.30
N LYS A 233 24.62 2.96 4.04
CA LYS A 233 23.93 3.78 3.05
C LYS A 233 24.06 3.18 1.64
N THR A 234 25.29 2.87 1.23
CA THR A 234 25.53 2.21 -0.08
C THR A 234 24.87 0.84 -0.18
N LEU A 235 24.77 0.09 0.93
CA LEU A 235 24.04 -1.19 0.99
C LEU A 235 22.54 -1.01 0.70
N ILE A 236 21.84 -0.11 1.40
CA ILE A 236 20.40 0.09 1.18
C ILE A 236 20.13 0.66 -0.23
N GLU A 237 21.04 1.48 -0.75
CA GLU A 237 20.97 2.03 -2.12
C GLU A 237 21.12 0.97 -3.22
N ARG A 238 21.56 -0.25 -2.91
CA ARG A 238 21.51 -1.39 -3.86
C ARG A 238 20.09 -1.81 -4.23
N ILE A 239 19.12 -1.53 -3.36
CA ILE A 239 17.69 -1.73 -3.63
C ILE A 239 17.15 -0.54 -4.42
N ALA A 240 17.18 0.65 -3.81
CA ALA A 240 16.74 1.91 -4.42
C ALA A 240 17.23 3.10 -3.58
N PHE A 241 17.01 4.31 -4.07
CA PHE A 241 17.35 5.53 -3.33
C PHE A 241 16.61 5.59 -1.97
N ILE A 242 17.23 6.26 -1.01
CA ILE A 242 16.69 6.44 0.33
C ILE A 242 15.59 7.50 0.29
N ARG A 243 14.41 7.19 0.83
CA ARG A 243 13.29 8.13 0.99
C ARG A 243 13.63 9.17 2.06
N PRO A 244 13.75 10.47 1.73
CA PRO A 244 13.86 11.50 2.74
C PRO A 244 12.53 11.66 3.49
N THR A 245 12.64 11.94 4.79
CA THR A 245 11.50 12.26 5.67
C THR A 245 11.78 13.56 6.42
N HIS A 246 10.84 13.96 7.28
CA HIS A 246 11.05 15.09 8.20
C HIS A 246 12.11 14.80 9.29
N TYR A 247 12.55 13.54 9.43
CA TYR A 247 13.70 13.14 10.24
C TYR A 247 15.04 13.16 9.45
N GLY A 248 15.01 13.55 8.18
CA GLY A 248 16.17 13.55 7.28
C GLY A 248 16.15 12.40 6.26
N GLY A 249 17.27 12.22 5.57
CA GLY A 249 17.50 11.16 4.59
C GLY A 249 17.98 9.87 5.25
N PHE A 250 19.27 9.55 5.08
CA PHE A 250 19.92 8.50 5.88
C PHE A 250 20.19 9.04 7.29
N TRP A 251 19.82 8.29 8.33
CA TRP A 251 20.03 8.69 9.71
C TRP A 251 21.15 7.89 10.36
N ASP A 252 21.88 8.57 11.25
CA ASP A 252 22.88 8.02 12.15
C ASP A 252 22.70 8.73 13.48
N PHE A 253 22.24 8.01 14.49
CA PHE A 253 21.80 8.60 15.73
C PHE A 253 22.18 7.77 16.95
N THR A 254 22.18 8.46 18.09
CA THR A 254 22.21 7.86 19.43
C THR A 254 20.90 8.22 20.13
N SER A 255 20.57 7.58 21.25
CA SER A 255 19.40 7.94 22.07
C SER A 255 19.65 9.23 22.86
N ASP A 256 19.74 10.35 22.15
CA ASP A 256 20.00 11.69 22.67
C ASP A 256 18.81 12.65 22.47
N LEU A 257 17.66 12.13 22.01
CA LEU A 257 16.46 12.91 21.70
C LEU A 257 16.67 14.02 20.66
N THR A 258 17.63 13.87 19.73
CA THR A 258 17.81 14.80 18.60
C THR A 258 16.52 15.03 17.80
N PHE A 259 15.63 14.04 17.76
CA PHE A 259 14.26 14.20 17.28
C PHE A 259 13.27 13.82 18.37
N LYS A 260 12.16 14.58 18.48
CA LYS A 260 11.09 14.36 19.46
C LYS A 260 10.17 13.20 19.02
N ASP A 261 10.74 12.01 18.96
CA ASP A 261 10.09 10.75 18.61
C ASP A 261 10.48 9.67 19.62
N THR A 262 9.56 8.79 20.00
CA THR A 262 9.78 7.73 20.99
C THR A 262 10.92 6.78 20.57
N ALA A 263 11.22 6.68 19.27
CA ALA A 263 12.38 5.96 18.76
C ALA A 263 13.73 6.47 19.30
N TYR A 264 13.81 7.71 19.79
CA TYR A 264 15.04 8.33 20.32
C TYR A 264 15.15 8.27 21.85
N THR A 265 14.23 7.61 22.55
CA THR A 265 14.32 7.33 24.00
C THR A 265 15.06 6.02 24.27
N SER A 266 15.33 5.69 25.54
CA SER A 266 15.82 4.37 25.96
C SER A 266 14.70 3.40 26.38
N GLU A 267 13.45 3.81 26.19
CA GLU A 267 12.27 3.11 26.67
C GLU A 267 11.91 1.90 25.79
N PHE A 268 11.12 0.99 26.37
CA PHE A 268 10.50 -0.11 25.66
C PHE A 268 9.57 0.39 24.54
N LEU A 269 9.70 -0.20 23.36
CA LEU A 269 8.79 0.02 22.24
C LEU A 269 8.12 -1.29 21.86
N GLY A 270 6.80 -1.34 21.99
CA GLY A 270 6.02 -2.49 21.57
C GLY A 270 5.96 -2.63 20.04
N ALA A 271 5.47 -3.77 19.56
CA ALA A 271 5.31 -4.04 18.14
C ALA A 271 4.51 -2.94 17.41
N HIS A 272 5.12 -2.29 16.43
CA HIS A 272 4.52 -1.25 15.58
C HIS A 272 5.09 -1.25 14.16
N THR A 273 4.40 -0.57 13.25
CA THR A 273 4.89 -0.21 11.91
C THR A 273 5.17 1.29 11.87
N ASP A 274 6.24 1.70 11.23
CA ASP A 274 6.64 3.10 11.12
C ASP A 274 5.80 3.89 10.12
N ASN A 275 5.76 5.20 10.34
CA ASN A 275 5.17 6.21 9.46
C ASN A 275 3.66 6.02 9.18
N THR A 276 2.87 5.55 10.16
CA THR A 276 1.41 5.38 9.94
C THR A 276 0.69 6.70 9.67
N TYR A 277 1.31 7.82 10.08
CA TYR A 277 0.87 9.19 9.81
C TYR A 277 1.15 9.69 8.38
N PHE A 278 1.87 8.95 7.53
CA PHE A 278 1.96 9.26 6.10
C PHE A 278 0.78 8.69 5.32
N THR A 279 0.29 9.44 4.34
CA THR A 279 -0.63 8.90 3.31
C THR A 279 0.00 7.68 2.64
N ASP A 280 1.28 7.82 2.27
CA ASP A 280 2.14 6.77 1.72
C ASP A 280 3.31 6.47 2.69
N PRO A 281 3.21 5.43 3.53
CA PRO A 281 4.25 5.03 4.48
C PRO A 281 5.40 4.32 3.76
N SER A 282 6.60 4.45 4.31
CA SER A 282 7.79 3.77 3.83
C SER A 282 7.60 2.26 3.78
N ARG A 283 8.07 1.62 2.70
CA ARG A 283 7.91 0.17 2.48
C ARG A 283 8.97 -0.64 3.20
N LEU A 284 10.23 -0.25 3.06
CA LEU A 284 11.34 -0.91 3.76
C LEU A 284 11.93 0.04 4.79
N GLN A 285 12.43 -0.56 5.87
CA GLN A 285 13.23 0.11 6.88
C GLN A 285 14.44 -0.75 7.19
N LEU A 286 15.62 -0.12 7.25
CA LEU A 286 16.87 -0.77 7.63
C LEU A 286 17.39 -0.17 8.93
N PHE A 287 17.84 -1.05 9.83
CA PHE A 287 18.59 -0.73 11.03
C PHE A 287 19.95 -1.42 11.01
N HIS A 288 21.02 -0.69 11.29
CA HIS A 288 22.33 -1.26 11.53
C HIS A 288 22.87 -0.76 12.86
N LEU A 289 23.20 -1.70 13.75
CA LEU A 289 23.88 -1.40 15.00
C LEU A 289 25.35 -1.11 14.72
N LEU A 290 25.82 0.07 15.09
CA LEU A 290 27.23 0.44 14.96
C LEU A 290 28.00 0.19 16.27
N SER A 291 27.37 0.48 17.40
CA SER A 291 27.96 0.21 18.72
C SER A 291 26.89 0.20 19.81
N HIS A 292 27.06 -0.66 20.80
CA HIS A 292 26.35 -0.60 22.08
C HIS A 292 27.38 -0.75 23.19
N THR A 293 27.65 0.32 23.94
CA THR A 293 28.72 0.37 24.94
C THR A 293 28.17 0.81 26.29
N HIS A 294 28.78 0.31 27.38
CA HIS A 294 28.43 0.68 28.76
C HIS A 294 26.95 0.45 29.12
N GLY A 295 26.34 -0.62 28.62
CA GLY A 295 24.96 -0.97 28.95
C GLY A 295 24.50 -2.27 28.31
N GLU A 296 23.25 -2.61 28.57
CA GLU A 296 22.63 -3.89 28.20
C GLU A 296 21.23 -3.65 27.60
N GLY A 297 20.60 -4.71 27.09
CA GLY A 297 19.27 -4.66 26.49
C GLY A 297 19.28 -4.20 25.03
N GLY A 298 18.20 -3.57 24.59
CA GLY A 298 18.04 -3.08 23.22
C GLY A 298 17.84 -4.20 22.19
N ALA A 299 17.35 -5.35 22.65
CA ALA A 299 16.96 -6.46 21.79
C ALA A 299 15.86 -6.00 20.85
N SER A 300 16.00 -6.31 19.56
CA SER A 300 15.01 -5.99 18.54
C SER A 300 13.86 -6.99 18.59
N LEU A 301 12.65 -6.48 18.52
CA LEU A 301 11.42 -7.26 18.38
C LEU A 301 10.99 -7.26 16.92
N LEU A 302 10.57 -8.42 16.42
CA LEU A 302 9.86 -8.57 15.16
C LEU A 302 8.58 -9.39 15.39
N VAL A 303 7.48 -8.96 14.78
CA VAL A 303 6.21 -9.69 14.74
C VAL A 303 5.68 -9.67 13.32
N ASP A 304 5.39 -10.85 12.75
CA ASP A 304 4.82 -10.95 11.42
C ASP A 304 3.33 -10.58 11.42
N GLY A 305 3.02 -9.36 10.96
CA GLY A 305 1.67 -8.83 10.93
C GLY A 305 0.72 -9.62 10.04
N PHE A 306 1.22 -10.31 9.01
CA PHE A 306 0.38 -11.16 8.16
C PHE A 306 0.01 -12.44 8.91
N LYS A 307 0.97 -13.05 9.62
CA LYS A 307 0.68 -14.19 10.48
C LYS A 307 -0.30 -13.83 11.60
N ALA A 308 -0.12 -12.67 12.23
CA ALA A 308 -1.06 -12.16 13.23
C ALA A 308 -2.47 -11.91 12.66
N ALA A 309 -2.56 -11.39 11.45
CA ALA A 309 -3.85 -11.16 10.79
C ALA A 309 -4.54 -12.48 10.42
N GLU A 310 -3.79 -13.52 10.02
CA GLU A 310 -4.31 -14.87 9.81
C GLU A 310 -4.87 -15.47 11.11
N VAL A 311 -4.14 -15.31 12.23
CA VAL A 311 -4.60 -15.73 13.56
C VAL A 311 -5.90 -15.01 13.94
N LEU A 312 -5.95 -13.69 13.80
CA LEU A 312 -7.14 -12.90 14.11
C LEU A 312 -8.32 -13.29 13.22
N LEU A 313 -8.09 -13.52 11.93
CA LEU A 313 -9.12 -13.95 10.99
C LEU A 313 -9.73 -15.31 11.39
N ARG A 314 -8.89 -16.26 11.81
CA ARG A 314 -9.30 -17.58 12.27
C ARG A 314 -10.05 -17.52 13.61
N GLU A 315 -9.59 -16.69 14.54
CA GLU A 315 -10.17 -16.60 15.89
C GLU A 315 -11.43 -15.74 15.92
N ASN A 316 -11.47 -14.66 15.14
CA ASN A 316 -12.60 -13.75 15.05
C ASN A 316 -12.60 -12.96 13.73
N HIS A 317 -13.27 -13.52 12.71
CA HIS A 317 -13.42 -12.87 11.40
C HIS A 317 -14.03 -11.46 11.49
N GLN A 318 -14.97 -11.22 12.40
CA GLN A 318 -15.61 -9.92 12.56
C GLN A 318 -14.60 -8.85 13.02
N HIS A 319 -13.67 -9.19 13.93
CA HIS A 319 -12.62 -8.26 14.36
C HIS A 319 -11.68 -7.91 13.19
N ALA A 320 -11.30 -8.90 12.38
CA ALA A 320 -10.49 -8.66 11.19
C ALA A 320 -11.20 -7.74 10.18
N GLU A 321 -12.50 -7.93 9.94
CA GLU A 321 -13.29 -7.05 9.08
C GLU A 321 -13.40 -5.62 9.62
N ILE A 322 -13.60 -5.47 10.94
CA ILE A 322 -13.65 -4.16 11.59
C ILE A 322 -12.34 -3.40 11.37
N LEU A 323 -11.20 -4.05 11.56
CA LEU A 323 -9.86 -3.46 11.37
C LEU A 323 -9.54 -3.15 9.90
N GLY A 324 -10.25 -3.78 8.96
CA GLY A 324 -10.15 -3.52 7.52
C GLY A 324 -11.16 -2.50 6.97
N CYS A 325 -12.19 -2.10 7.72
CA CYS A 325 -13.22 -1.16 7.25
C CYS A 325 -13.35 0.12 8.10
N LEU A 326 -12.92 0.13 9.36
CA LEU A 326 -12.96 1.34 10.20
C LEU A 326 -11.62 2.06 10.19
N GLN A 327 -11.64 3.31 9.73
CA GLN A 327 -10.48 4.18 9.57
C GLN A 327 -10.10 4.89 10.88
N THR A 328 -8.82 4.88 11.22
CA THR A 328 -8.24 5.63 12.34
C THR A 328 -7.33 6.75 11.87
N PRO A 329 -7.30 7.90 12.56
CA PRO A 329 -6.36 8.96 12.25
C PRO A 329 -5.02 8.70 12.95
N ALA A 330 -3.95 9.22 12.36
CA ALA A 330 -2.59 9.16 12.88
C ALA A 330 -1.89 10.50 12.66
N HIS A 331 -0.90 10.82 13.48
CA HIS A 331 -0.12 12.05 13.36
C HIS A 331 1.35 11.88 13.75
N SER A 332 2.19 12.73 13.17
CA SER A 332 3.51 13.09 13.73
C SER A 332 3.51 14.60 13.96
N SER A 333 3.64 15.00 15.22
CA SER A 333 3.58 16.42 15.60
C SER A 333 4.43 16.75 16.82
N GLY A 334 5.49 15.97 17.07
CA GLY A 334 6.40 16.19 18.20
C GLY A 334 7.36 17.36 17.98
N ASN A 335 7.82 17.54 16.74
CA ASN A 335 8.72 18.63 16.35
C ASN A 335 7.91 19.90 16.02
N GLU A 336 8.37 21.08 16.46
CA GLU A 336 7.62 22.36 16.34
C GLU A 336 7.25 22.74 14.90
N SER A 337 8.10 22.39 13.94
CA SER A 337 7.92 22.66 12.51
C SER A 337 7.16 21.55 11.76
N VAL A 338 6.69 20.51 12.45
CA VAL A 338 6.10 19.32 11.83
C VAL A 338 4.72 19.07 12.41
N CYS A 339 3.73 18.92 11.52
CA CYS A 339 2.42 18.37 11.85
C CYS A 339 1.91 17.61 10.63
N ILE A 340 2.13 16.31 10.63
CA ILE A 340 1.84 15.44 9.48
C ILE A 340 0.68 14.52 9.86
N GLN A 341 -0.28 14.42 8.95
CA GLN A 341 -1.40 13.49 9.02
C GLN A 341 -1.67 12.92 7.63
N PRO A 342 -2.23 11.70 7.52
CA PRO A 342 -2.68 11.18 6.25
C PRO A 342 -3.83 12.03 5.68
N VAL A 343 -4.01 12.04 4.35
CA VAL A 343 -5.11 12.76 3.68
C VAL A 343 -6.50 12.31 4.17
N TYR A 344 -6.61 11.08 4.66
CA TYR A 344 -7.81 10.51 5.28
C TYR A 344 -7.41 9.46 6.32
N GLY A 345 -8.28 9.17 7.29
CA GLY A 345 -8.02 8.11 8.27
C GLY A 345 -7.73 6.77 7.58
N THR A 346 -6.79 5.99 8.12
CA THR A 346 -6.27 4.77 7.48
C THR A 346 -6.80 3.53 8.19
N HIS A 347 -6.85 2.39 7.51
CA HIS A 347 -7.26 1.14 8.12
C HIS A 347 -6.07 0.48 8.81
N VAL A 348 -6.30 -0.44 9.74
CA VAL A 348 -5.21 -1.29 10.24
C VAL A 348 -4.87 -2.34 9.20
N PHE A 349 -5.88 -2.94 8.57
CA PHE A 349 -5.72 -3.90 7.49
C PHE A 349 -6.07 -3.30 6.15
N HIS A 350 -5.04 -3.10 5.33
CA HIS A 350 -5.17 -2.58 3.99
C HIS A 350 -5.24 -3.74 3.00
N THR A 351 -6.36 -3.82 2.29
CA THR A 351 -6.62 -4.87 1.30
C THR A 351 -6.73 -4.32 -0.11
N ILE A 352 -6.31 -5.12 -1.08
CA ILE A 352 -6.43 -4.78 -2.49
C ILE A 352 -7.92 -4.87 -2.84
N PRO A 353 -8.55 -3.78 -3.35
CA PRO A 353 -10.01 -3.75 -3.53
C PRO A 353 -10.58 -4.90 -4.37
N ARG A 354 -9.81 -5.39 -5.36
CA ARG A 354 -10.25 -6.46 -6.27
C ARG A 354 -10.11 -7.87 -5.68
N SER A 355 -8.99 -8.17 -5.02
CA SER A 355 -8.70 -9.53 -4.52
C SER A 355 -9.01 -9.73 -3.05
N ARG A 356 -9.20 -8.65 -2.29
CA ARG A 356 -9.25 -8.62 -0.82
C ARG A 356 -8.00 -9.22 -0.16
N GLN A 357 -6.90 -9.30 -0.90
CA GLN A 357 -5.62 -9.71 -0.36
C GLN A 357 -5.07 -8.61 0.54
N LEU A 358 -4.67 -8.96 1.76
CA LEU A 358 -3.96 -8.09 2.68
C LEU A 358 -2.60 -7.73 2.05
N TYR A 359 -2.38 -6.44 1.82
CA TYR A 359 -1.13 -5.94 1.23
C TYR A 359 -0.31 -5.10 2.20
N MET A 360 -0.94 -4.60 3.27
CA MET A 360 -0.27 -3.79 4.28
C MET A 360 -1.01 -3.85 5.62
N VAL A 361 -0.24 -3.90 6.70
CA VAL A 361 -0.67 -3.69 8.08
C VAL A 361 -0.17 -2.32 8.51
N ARG A 362 -1.05 -1.47 9.05
CA ARG A 362 -0.68 -0.19 9.67
C ARG A 362 -1.07 -0.22 11.14
N TRP A 363 -0.08 -0.35 12.01
CA TRP A 363 -0.32 -0.42 13.44
C TRP A 363 0.78 0.33 14.18
N ASN A 364 0.45 1.51 14.69
CA ASN A 364 1.30 2.22 15.64
C ASN A 364 0.41 2.91 16.67
N ASN A 365 0.47 2.44 17.92
CA ASN A 365 -0.34 3.01 18.99
C ASN A 365 0.14 4.42 19.38
N TYR A 366 1.42 4.73 19.16
CA TYR A 366 2.05 6.01 19.51
C TYR A 366 1.66 7.11 18.51
N ASP A 367 1.46 6.77 17.24
CA ASP A 367 1.04 7.71 16.20
C ASP A 367 -0.45 8.05 16.24
N ARG A 368 -1.29 7.31 16.99
CA ARG A 368 -2.74 7.36 16.85
C ARG A 368 -3.34 8.66 17.38
N ALA A 369 -4.10 9.36 16.55
CA ALA A 369 -4.86 10.55 16.94
C ALA A 369 -6.27 10.22 17.48
N PRO A 370 -6.91 11.15 18.21
CA PRO A 370 -8.32 11.00 18.62
C PRO A 370 -9.28 10.88 17.43
N LYS A 371 -10.24 9.95 17.52
CA LYS A 371 -11.28 9.73 16.50
C LYS A 371 -12.67 10.07 17.05
N SER A 372 -13.27 11.18 16.60
CA SER A 372 -14.49 11.76 17.17
C SER A 372 -15.77 11.57 16.33
N ASP A 373 -15.65 11.33 15.03
CA ASP A 373 -16.77 11.17 14.08
C ASP A 373 -17.30 9.72 13.99
N TRP A 374 -16.86 8.81 14.88
CA TRP A 374 -17.50 7.50 15.06
C TRP A 374 -18.66 7.57 16.07
N ASN A 375 -19.75 6.88 15.76
CA ASN A 375 -20.81 6.66 16.74
C ASN A 375 -20.36 5.71 17.87
N LEU A 376 -21.09 5.68 18.99
CA LEU A 376 -20.75 4.88 20.17
C LEU A 376 -20.51 3.39 19.87
N LYS A 377 -21.28 2.82 18.92
CA LYS A 377 -21.12 1.42 18.52
C LYS A 377 -19.82 1.21 17.74
N GLN A 378 -19.52 2.08 16.77
CA GLN A 378 -18.28 2.04 15.99
C GLN A 378 -17.05 2.17 16.90
N GLN A 379 -17.07 3.10 17.86
CA GLN A 379 -16.01 3.23 18.85
C GLN A 379 -15.80 1.93 19.62
N LYS A 380 -16.86 1.37 20.21
CA LYS A 380 -16.77 0.14 21.00
C LYS A 380 -16.21 -1.03 20.18
N VAL A 381 -16.79 -1.32 19.02
CA VAL A 381 -16.39 -2.49 18.23
C VAL A 381 -14.97 -2.37 17.68
N TRP A 382 -14.52 -1.14 17.38
CA TRP A 382 -13.14 -0.91 16.98
C TRP A 382 -12.17 -1.20 18.14
N TYR A 383 -12.44 -0.69 19.35
CA TYR A 383 -11.57 -0.96 20.51
C TYR A 383 -11.58 -2.45 20.91
N ASP A 384 -12.70 -3.16 20.77
CA ASP A 384 -12.76 -4.61 20.99
C ASP A 384 -11.87 -5.36 19.97
N ALA A 385 -11.94 -4.98 18.69
CA ALA A 385 -11.10 -5.55 17.64
C ALA A 385 -9.61 -5.23 17.83
N ALA A 386 -9.30 -3.98 18.15
CA ALA A 386 -7.94 -3.50 18.41
C ALA A 386 -7.31 -4.18 19.64
N ARG A 387 -8.10 -4.46 20.69
CA ARG A 387 -7.64 -5.22 21.86
C ARG A 387 -7.27 -6.66 21.48
N HIS A 388 -8.10 -7.33 20.69
CA HIS A 388 -7.83 -8.70 20.24
C HIS A 388 -6.58 -8.75 19.36
N TRP A 389 -6.45 -7.82 18.41
CA TRP A 389 -5.23 -7.67 17.61
C TRP A 389 -3.99 -7.46 18.48
N ASN A 390 -4.04 -6.51 19.41
CA ASN A 390 -2.92 -6.20 20.29
C ASN A 390 -2.56 -7.36 21.23
N GLU A 391 -3.52 -8.18 21.64
CA GLU A 391 -3.27 -9.39 22.40
C GLU A 391 -2.51 -10.42 21.55
N ILE A 392 -2.97 -10.68 20.32
CA ILE A 392 -2.32 -11.63 19.40
C ILE A 392 -0.86 -11.26 19.14
N ILE A 393 -0.57 -10.00 18.78
CA ILE A 393 0.80 -9.57 18.45
C ILE A 393 1.76 -9.61 19.65
N LYS A 394 1.24 -9.74 20.87
CA LYS A 394 2.00 -9.85 22.12
C LYS A 394 2.12 -11.29 22.62
N ARG A 395 1.57 -12.28 21.91
CA ARG A 395 1.70 -13.67 22.30
C ARG A 395 3.15 -14.13 22.12
N PRO A 396 3.75 -14.88 23.07
CA PRO A 396 5.14 -15.32 22.97
C PRO A 396 5.47 -16.10 21.69
N GLU A 397 4.51 -16.81 21.10
CA GLU A 397 4.68 -17.51 19.82
C GLU A 397 4.72 -16.60 18.59
N MET A 398 4.33 -15.33 18.73
CA MET A 398 4.31 -14.33 17.66
C MET A 398 5.51 -13.38 17.71
N GLU A 399 6.17 -13.28 18.86
CA GLU A 399 7.32 -12.40 19.07
C GLU A 399 8.65 -13.10 18.74
N ILE A 400 9.42 -12.50 17.85
CA ILE A 400 10.80 -12.89 17.57
C ILE A 400 11.70 -11.84 18.21
N TRP A 401 12.46 -12.26 19.23
CA TRP A 401 13.42 -11.42 19.93
C TRP A 401 14.84 -11.76 19.48
N THR A 402 15.59 -10.73 19.05
CA THR A 402 16.95 -10.89 18.56
C THR A 402 17.84 -9.74 19.02
N GLN A 403 19.04 -10.07 19.48
CA GLN A 403 20.05 -9.06 19.80
C GLN A 403 20.84 -8.75 18.53
N LEU A 404 20.86 -7.49 18.11
CA LEU A 404 21.73 -7.06 17.04
C LEU A 404 23.17 -6.96 17.55
N GLU A 405 24.11 -7.35 16.70
CA GLU A 405 25.55 -7.22 16.92
C GLU A 405 26.12 -6.20 15.93
N PRO A 406 27.16 -5.43 16.29
CA PRO A 406 27.85 -4.56 15.36
C PRO A 406 28.28 -5.30 14.07
N GLY A 407 28.02 -4.69 12.92
CA GLY A 407 28.26 -5.30 11.61
C GLY A 407 27.12 -6.18 11.08
N THR A 408 25.96 -6.17 11.75
CA THR A 408 24.71 -6.78 11.28
C THR A 408 23.66 -5.72 11.00
N ALA A 409 23.20 -5.64 9.75
CA ALA A 409 22.04 -4.85 9.38
C ALA A 409 20.77 -5.73 9.36
N LEU A 410 19.66 -5.20 9.84
CA LEU A 410 18.32 -5.78 9.76
C LEU A 410 17.49 -4.90 8.85
N ILE A 411 16.96 -5.48 7.77
CA ILE A 411 15.98 -4.83 6.91
C ILE A 411 14.66 -5.59 6.97
N PHE A 412 13.54 -4.87 6.94
CA PHE A 412 12.22 -5.48 6.94
C PHE A 412 11.22 -4.69 6.11
N ASP A 413 10.21 -5.42 5.66
CA ASP A 413 9.00 -4.93 5.03
C ASP A 413 8.10 -4.29 6.09
N ASN A 414 8.21 -2.97 6.25
CA ASN A 414 7.44 -2.17 7.21
C ASN A 414 5.93 -2.17 6.92
N TRP A 415 5.49 -2.65 5.75
CA TRP A 415 4.06 -2.87 5.49
C TRP A 415 3.58 -4.23 6.01
N ARG A 416 4.47 -5.12 6.44
CA ARG A 416 4.12 -6.46 6.95
C ARG A 416 4.62 -6.69 8.37
N MET A 417 5.91 -6.46 8.60
CA MET A 417 6.58 -6.72 9.86
C MET A 417 6.33 -5.56 10.80
N LEU A 418 5.73 -5.87 11.95
CA LEU A 418 5.80 -4.98 13.09
C LEU A 418 7.16 -5.19 13.75
N HIS A 419 7.69 -4.13 14.33
CA HIS A 419 8.97 -4.16 15.01
C HIS A 419 8.90 -3.37 16.33
N GLY A 420 9.90 -3.54 17.16
CA GLY A 420 10.00 -2.85 18.45
C GLY A 420 11.37 -3.07 19.06
N ARG A 421 11.51 -2.72 20.34
CA ARG A 421 12.73 -3.00 21.09
C ARG A 421 12.46 -3.14 22.58
N SER A 422 13.31 -3.93 23.24
CA SER A 422 13.39 -3.89 24.70
C SER A 422 14.00 -2.56 25.15
N GLU A 423 13.75 -2.21 26.41
CA GLU A 423 14.50 -1.14 27.08
C GLU A 423 16.01 -1.43 27.04
N PHE A 424 16.81 -0.37 27.18
CA PHE A 424 18.26 -0.49 27.20
C PHE A 424 18.94 0.59 28.03
N THR A 425 20.19 0.33 28.38
CA THR A 425 21.08 1.28 29.05
C THR A 425 22.35 1.51 28.22
N GLY A 426 23.16 2.49 28.60
CA GLY A 426 24.42 2.79 27.93
C GLY A 426 24.25 3.58 26.63
N LYS A 427 25.33 3.64 25.84
CA LYS A 427 25.39 4.37 24.58
C LYS A 427 25.17 3.42 23.41
N ARG A 428 24.06 3.59 22.70
CA ARG A 428 23.66 2.78 21.54
C ARG A 428 23.58 3.66 20.29
N ARG A 429 24.46 3.42 19.33
CA ARG A 429 24.52 4.15 18.04
C ARG A 429 24.00 3.26 16.92
N MET A 430 23.02 3.77 16.19
CA MET A 430 22.35 3.08 15.09
C MET A 430 22.35 3.96 13.85
N CYS A 431 22.42 3.35 12.67
CA CYS A 431 22.12 4.04 11.42
C CYS A 431 21.06 3.29 10.60
N GLY A 432 20.43 3.98 9.66
CA GLY A 432 19.36 3.39 8.86
C GLY A 432 18.78 4.31 7.79
N GLY A 433 17.89 3.74 7.00
CA GLY A 433 17.20 4.40 5.90
C GLY A 433 15.85 3.77 5.59
N TYR A 434 14.98 4.54 4.91
CA TYR A 434 13.70 4.08 4.40
C TYR A 434 13.77 3.93 2.88
N VAL A 435 13.01 2.99 2.32
CA VAL A 435 12.82 2.86 0.86
C VAL A 435 11.32 2.87 0.54
N ASN A 436 10.96 3.52 -0.57
CA ASN A 436 9.60 3.59 -1.08
C ASN A 436 9.12 2.27 -1.67
N ASN A 437 7.79 2.11 -1.71
CA ASN A 437 7.18 0.92 -2.30
C ASN A 437 7.48 0.77 -3.79
N ASP A 438 7.25 1.84 -4.56
CA ASP A 438 7.23 1.72 -6.02
C ASP A 438 8.61 1.38 -6.58
N ASP A 439 9.66 1.98 -6.03
CA ASP A 439 11.05 1.72 -6.41
C ASP A 439 11.51 0.32 -5.97
N PHE A 440 11.12 -0.11 -4.77
CA PHE A 440 11.39 -1.48 -4.30
C PHE A 440 10.72 -2.52 -5.22
N VAL A 441 9.43 -2.35 -5.52
CA VAL A 441 8.67 -3.26 -6.39
C VAL A 441 9.22 -3.22 -7.82
N SER A 442 9.60 -2.06 -8.33
CA SER A 442 10.26 -1.90 -9.64
C SER A 442 11.57 -2.68 -9.70
N ARG A 443 12.45 -2.50 -8.71
CA ARG A 443 13.74 -3.21 -8.63
C ARG A 443 13.53 -4.71 -8.56
N HIS A 444 12.63 -5.18 -7.70
CA HIS A 444 12.30 -6.60 -7.59
C HIS A 444 11.82 -7.18 -8.93
N ARG A 445 10.86 -6.51 -9.60
CA ARG A 445 10.32 -6.97 -10.89
C ARG A 445 11.41 -7.10 -11.95
N LEU A 446 12.30 -6.11 -12.06
CA LEU A 446 13.38 -6.11 -13.04
C LEU A 446 14.41 -7.22 -12.77
N LEU A 447 14.84 -7.38 -11.52
CA LEU A 447 15.81 -8.41 -11.15
C LEU A 447 15.23 -9.82 -11.33
N LYS A 448 13.98 -10.01 -10.93
CA LYS A 448 13.36 -11.33 -10.90
C LYS A 448 12.89 -11.83 -12.26
N PHE A 449 12.22 -10.96 -13.02
CA PHE A 449 11.53 -11.36 -14.25
C PHE A 449 12.25 -10.91 -15.51
N GLY A 450 13.22 -9.99 -15.37
CA GLY A 450 13.86 -9.33 -16.49
C GLY A 450 12.99 -8.24 -17.12
N ARG A 451 13.65 -7.34 -17.85
CA ARG A 451 13.02 -6.17 -18.47
C ARG A 451 11.90 -6.54 -19.44
N GLU A 452 12.15 -7.49 -20.35
CA GLU A 452 11.18 -7.85 -21.39
C GLU A 452 9.86 -8.35 -20.81
N ARG A 453 9.92 -9.21 -19.79
CA ARG A 453 8.71 -9.70 -19.11
C ARG A 453 7.99 -8.59 -18.35
N ALA A 454 8.74 -7.72 -17.66
CA ALA A 454 8.17 -6.57 -16.97
C ALA A 454 7.41 -5.65 -17.95
N LEU A 455 7.93 -5.43 -19.15
CA LEU A 455 7.27 -4.64 -20.20
C LEU A 455 6.02 -5.32 -20.76
N ASN A 456 6.08 -6.63 -21.02
CA ASN A 456 4.94 -7.39 -21.55
C ASN A 456 3.76 -7.54 -20.57
N THR A 457 3.97 -7.26 -19.28
CA THR A 457 2.95 -7.39 -18.22
C THR A 457 2.49 -6.04 -17.65
N LEU A 458 2.85 -4.92 -18.27
CA LEU A 458 2.44 -3.59 -17.80
C LEU A 458 0.91 -3.45 -17.76
N GLY A 459 0.37 -2.97 -16.64
CA GLY A 459 -1.09 -2.84 -16.47
C GLY A 459 -1.83 -4.17 -16.29
N VAL A 460 -1.13 -5.30 -16.39
CA VAL A 460 -1.62 -6.58 -15.88
C VAL A 460 -1.40 -6.56 -14.37
N TYR A 461 -2.49 -6.61 -13.62
CA TYR A 461 -2.46 -6.72 -12.16
C TYR A 461 -2.71 -8.18 -11.78
N PRO A 462 -1.66 -9.01 -11.71
CA PRO A 462 -1.80 -10.35 -11.19
C PRO A 462 -2.17 -10.29 -9.72
N ASP A 463 -2.86 -11.33 -9.26
CA ASP A 463 -3.00 -11.62 -7.84
C ASP A 463 -1.97 -12.71 -7.52
N PRO A 464 -0.96 -12.46 -6.68
CA PRO A 464 -0.68 -11.22 -5.92
C PRO A 464 -0.02 -10.08 -6.75
N LEU A 465 -0.23 -8.81 -6.35
CA LEU A 465 0.15 -7.57 -7.06
C LEU A 465 1.65 -7.41 -7.38
N ASP A 466 2.51 -8.17 -6.69
CA ASP A 466 3.96 -8.09 -6.85
C ASP A 466 4.49 -9.10 -7.90
N TRP A 467 3.62 -9.90 -8.53
CA TRP A 467 4.06 -11.10 -9.25
C TRP A 467 3.41 -11.34 -10.62
N PRO A 468 4.06 -11.05 -11.76
CA PRO A 468 3.69 -11.69 -13.03
C PRO A 468 3.80 -13.23 -12.87
N GLN A 469 2.65 -13.92 -12.95
CA GLN A 469 2.53 -15.38 -12.72
C GLN A 469 3.61 -16.14 -13.48
N GLU A 470 4.37 -16.99 -12.78
CA GLU A 470 5.28 -17.96 -13.44
C GLU A 470 4.44 -18.88 -14.33
N GLU A 471 5.01 -19.27 -15.48
CA GLU A 471 4.29 -20.08 -16.48
C GLU A 471 3.96 -21.50 -15.99
#